data_AF-A0A261U4N6-F1
#
_entry.id   AF-A0A261U4N6-F1
#
_cell.length_a   1.000
_cell.length_b   1.000
_cell.length_c   1.000
_cell.angle_alpha   90.00
_cell.angle_beta   90.00
_cell.angle_gamma   90.00
#
_symmetry.space_group_name_H-M   'P 1'
#
loop_
_entity.id
_entity.type
_entity.pdbx_description
1 polymer ?
#
loop_
_entity_poly.entity_id
_entity_poly.type
_entity_poly.pdbx_seq_one_letter_code
_entity_poly.pdbx_strand_id
1 'polypeptide(L)'
;MSRYAIRSSLAALGFIVAAAGLSGTALAASDTAPPAAAAKQHDGMHGDRHGDHRGGHFKHGDRRGGPELRDSFWVPGVGPLSKEQVASLKLDAKQQATFDTAKQAQGDFFKSMRENRGKRHELLQTQIQNGKLDPHALTANEDAQRAEFRKQSEQVRGKWLAAWDSLNATQQQQVTDWVKARQAKMEAHRAKKAERLAKRDAAKAEKANGDVPPPPPAPSDVPPPPMTN
;
A
#
# COMPACT_ATOMS: atom_id res chain seq x y z
N MET A 1 41.08 34.03 -20.97
CA MET A 1 39.64 33.99 -21.26
C MET A 1 39.45 33.26 -22.59
N SER A 2 39.09 31.97 -22.54
CA SER A 2 38.89 31.15 -23.74
C SER A 2 37.49 30.56 -23.71
N ARG A 3 36.72 30.89 -24.74
CA ARG A 3 35.34 30.48 -24.95
C ARG A 3 35.36 29.17 -25.74
N TYR A 4 34.89 28.08 -25.14
CA TYR A 4 34.54 26.87 -25.89
C TYR A 4 33.03 26.65 -25.79
N ALA A 5 32.35 26.99 -26.88
CA ALA A 5 30.97 26.62 -27.14
C ALA A 5 30.95 25.18 -27.66
N ILE A 6 30.39 24.25 -26.89
CA ILE A 6 30.08 22.91 -27.37
C ILE A 6 28.58 22.88 -27.66
N ARG A 7 28.26 22.98 -28.95
CA ARG A 7 26.94 22.67 -29.51
C ARG A 7 26.85 21.15 -29.59
N SER A 8 26.15 20.52 -28.65
CA SER A 8 25.90 19.08 -28.69
C SER A 8 24.77 18.76 -29.66
N SER A 9 25.14 18.10 -30.75
CA SER A 9 24.28 17.53 -31.78
C SER A 9 23.34 16.45 -31.21
N LEU A 10 22.05 16.61 -31.47
CA LEU A 10 20.96 15.72 -31.04
C LEU A 10 20.83 14.59 -32.07
N ALA A 11 21.32 13.40 -31.74
CA ALA A 11 21.16 12.20 -32.55
C ALA A 11 19.80 11.55 -32.23
N ALA A 12 18.92 11.53 -33.23
CA ALA A 12 17.64 10.83 -33.18
C ALA A 12 17.86 9.32 -33.29
N LEU A 13 17.48 8.56 -32.26
CA LEU A 13 17.39 7.11 -32.32
C LEU A 13 15.93 6.71 -32.56
N GLY A 14 15.65 6.29 -33.79
CA GLY A 14 14.39 5.63 -34.16
C GLY A 14 14.43 4.17 -33.74
N PHE A 15 13.37 3.70 -33.08
CA PHE A 15 13.13 2.29 -32.82
C PHE A 15 11.98 1.80 -33.71
N ILE A 16 12.31 0.91 -34.64
CA ILE A 16 11.35 0.08 -35.38
C ILE A 16 11.15 -1.20 -34.57
N VAL A 17 9.90 -1.52 -34.21
CA VAL A 17 9.54 -2.84 -33.67
C VAL A 17 8.63 -3.51 -34.69
N ALA A 18 9.12 -4.63 -35.24
CA ALA A 18 8.39 -5.52 -36.12
C ALA A 18 8.31 -6.92 -35.50
N ALA A 19 7.14 -7.55 -35.69
CA ALA A 19 6.84 -8.99 -35.57
C ALA A 19 6.85 -9.57 -34.13
N ALA A 20 6.08 -10.59 -33.76
CA ALA A 20 5.22 -11.52 -34.50
C ALA A 20 4.12 -12.03 -33.55
N GLY A 21 2.98 -12.44 -34.12
CA GLY A 21 1.92 -13.12 -33.38
C GLY A 21 2.28 -14.56 -33.01
N LEU A 22 1.64 -15.05 -31.96
CA LEU A 22 1.50 -16.47 -31.65
C LEU A 22 0.08 -16.75 -31.15
N SER A 23 -0.60 -17.58 -31.94
CA SER A 23 -1.79 -18.38 -31.65
C SER A 23 -1.70 -19.06 -30.27
N GLY A 24 -2.75 -19.24 -29.47
CA GLY A 24 -3.99 -19.92 -29.80
C GLY A 24 -3.92 -21.36 -29.27
N THR A 25 -4.36 -21.61 -28.03
CA THR A 25 -4.70 -22.96 -27.54
C THR A 25 -5.94 -22.90 -26.65
N ALA A 26 -7.02 -23.46 -27.18
CA ALA A 26 -8.23 -23.81 -26.46
C ALA A 26 -7.92 -24.97 -25.50
N LEU A 27 -8.41 -24.91 -24.27
CA LEU A 27 -8.54 -26.07 -23.40
C LEU A 27 -10.02 -26.33 -23.16
N ALA A 28 -10.37 -27.58 -23.44
CA ALA A 28 -11.71 -28.14 -23.48
C ALA A 28 -12.37 -28.21 -22.10
N ALA A 29 -13.70 -28.12 -22.14
CA ALA A 29 -14.60 -28.39 -21.03
C ALA A 29 -14.47 -29.84 -20.55
N SER A 30 -14.41 -30.02 -19.23
CA SER A 30 -14.75 -31.28 -18.57
C SER A 30 -16.07 -31.07 -17.85
N ASP A 31 -17.12 -31.62 -18.44
CA ASP A 31 -18.45 -31.71 -17.88
C ASP A 31 -18.49 -32.94 -16.96
N THR A 32 -18.75 -32.76 -15.67
CA THR A 32 -19.35 -33.81 -14.82
C THR A 32 -19.83 -33.23 -13.48
N ALA A 33 -21.15 -33.20 -13.33
CA ALA A 33 -21.88 -33.15 -12.06
C ALA A 33 -22.99 -34.23 -12.16
N PRO A 34 -23.73 -34.61 -11.09
CA PRO A 34 -23.57 -34.50 -9.62
C PRO A 34 -23.80 -35.92 -8.97
N PRO A 35 -24.17 -36.15 -7.67
CA PRO A 35 -25.26 -35.53 -6.90
C PRO A 35 -24.93 -35.12 -5.45
N ALA A 36 -25.86 -34.36 -4.89
CA ALA A 36 -25.93 -33.88 -3.52
C ALA A 36 -25.91 -35.00 -2.46
N ALA A 37 -25.25 -34.71 -1.34
CA ALA A 37 -25.52 -35.34 -0.05
C ALA A 37 -25.55 -34.25 1.02
N ALA A 38 -26.76 -33.95 1.50
CA ALA A 38 -26.99 -33.20 2.71
C ALA A 38 -26.56 -34.04 3.92
N ALA A 39 -25.69 -33.49 4.76
CA ALA A 39 -25.39 -34.06 6.07
C ALA A 39 -25.28 -32.94 7.11
N LYS A 40 -26.40 -32.76 7.80
CA LYS A 40 -26.61 -32.43 9.22
C LYS A 40 -25.64 -31.46 9.88
N GLN A 41 -26.24 -30.31 10.21
CA GLN A 41 -25.88 -29.36 11.24
C GLN A 41 -25.37 -30.05 12.51
N HIS A 42 -24.19 -29.64 12.97
CA HIS A 42 -23.73 -29.93 14.33
C HIS A 42 -23.96 -28.67 15.17
N ASP A 43 -24.95 -28.75 16.06
CA ASP A 43 -25.15 -27.82 17.17
C ASP A 43 -23.95 -27.97 18.14
N GLY A 44 -22.93 -27.16 17.91
CA GLY A 44 -21.82 -26.95 18.83
C GLY A 44 -22.19 -25.91 19.87
N MET A 45 -22.87 -26.35 20.92
CA MET A 45 -23.05 -25.62 22.18
C MET A 45 -21.68 -25.29 22.79
N HIS A 46 -21.10 -24.14 22.44
CA HIS A 46 -19.95 -23.58 23.16
C HIS A 46 -20.45 -22.64 24.25
N GLY A 47 -20.21 -23.06 25.48
CA GLY A 47 -20.77 -22.50 26.69
C GLY A 47 -20.49 -21.01 26.90
N ASP A 48 -21.47 -20.40 27.54
CA ASP A 48 -21.30 -19.29 28.46
C ASP A 48 -20.02 -19.44 29.28
N ARG A 49 -19.08 -18.51 29.08
CA ARG A 49 -18.41 -17.75 30.15
C ARG A 49 -17.38 -16.77 29.57
N HIS A 50 -17.37 -15.60 30.19
CA HIS A 50 -16.39 -14.50 30.13
C HIS A 50 -16.62 -13.40 29.07
N GLY A 51 -17.36 -12.37 29.50
CA GLY A 51 -16.70 -11.13 29.91
C GLY A 51 -16.03 -10.29 28.82
N ASP A 52 -16.73 -9.22 28.46
CA ASP A 52 -16.20 -7.92 28.05
C ASP A 52 -15.38 -7.78 26.75
N HIS A 53 -15.77 -6.72 26.02
CA HIS A 53 -15.17 -6.17 24.79
C HIS A 53 -15.73 -6.69 23.44
N ARG A 54 -17.04 -6.53 23.22
CA ARG A 54 -17.54 -6.21 21.86
C ARG A 54 -17.29 -4.73 21.63
N GLY A 55 -16.15 -4.33 21.07
CA GLY A 55 -15.85 -4.60 19.67
C GLY A 55 -16.40 -3.44 18.85
N GLY A 56 -15.90 -2.23 19.14
CA GLY A 56 -16.21 -1.05 18.35
C GLY A 56 -15.90 -1.38 16.90
N HIS A 57 -16.94 -1.41 16.06
CA HIS A 57 -16.78 -1.40 14.62
C HIS A 57 -15.91 -0.20 14.27
N PHE A 58 -14.60 -0.44 14.12
CA PHE A 58 -13.78 0.42 13.30
C PHE A 58 -14.44 0.36 11.94
N LYS A 59 -15.23 1.37 11.62
CA LYS A 59 -15.57 1.67 10.23
C LYS A 59 -14.22 1.72 9.54
N HIS A 60 -13.88 0.63 8.86
CA HIS A 60 -12.76 0.59 7.95
C HIS A 60 -12.89 1.85 7.12
N GLY A 61 -11.84 2.66 7.10
CA GLY A 61 -11.82 3.92 6.38
C GLY A 61 -11.99 3.65 4.88
N ASP A 62 -13.24 3.43 4.47
CA ASP A 62 -13.70 3.70 3.14
C ASP A 62 -13.23 5.11 2.81
N ARG A 63 -12.58 5.27 1.66
CA ARG A 63 -11.97 6.50 1.10
C ARG A 63 -10.46 6.73 1.29
N ARG A 64 -9.62 5.70 1.45
CA ARG A 64 -8.17 5.86 1.11
C ARG A 64 -7.85 5.66 -0.39
N GLY A 65 -8.87 5.64 -1.25
CA GLY A 65 -8.73 5.34 -2.68
C GLY A 65 -9.98 5.66 -3.49
N GLY A 66 -10.69 6.75 -3.17
CA GLY A 66 -11.88 7.14 -3.93
C GLY A 66 -11.56 7.43 -5.41
N PRO A 67 -12.57 7.41 -6.30
CA PRO A 67 -12.41 7.73 -7.73
C PRO A 67 -11.65 9.04 -7.99
N GLU A 68 -11.70 9.98 -7.05
CA GLU A 68 -11.00 11.27 -7.09
C GLU A 68 -9.48 11.16 -7.20
N LEU A 69 -8.86 10.07 -6.71
CA LEU A 69 -7.43 9.83 -6.88
C LEU A 69 -7.10 9.21 -8.25
N ARG A 70 -8.09 8.66 -8.97
CA ARG A 70 -7.87 8.15 -10.34
C ARG A 70 -7.69 9.29 -11.34
N ASP A 71 -8.30 10.44 -11.08
CA ASP A 71 -8.20 11.64 -11.93
C ASP A 71 -7.12 12.62 -11.44
N SER A 72 -6.20 12.16 -10.57
CA SER A 72 -5.18 13.00 -9.95
C SER A 72 -3.89 13.07 -10.78
N PHE A 73 -3.24 14.25 -10.80
CA PHE A 73 -1.90 14.38 -11.40
C PHE A 73 -0.83 13.90 -10.44
N TRP A 74 -0.12 12.83 -10.78
CA TRP A 74 0.92 12.30 -9.93
C TRP A 74 2.25 13.00 -10.19
N VAL A 75 2.73 13.78 -9.22
CA VAL A 75 4.09 14.34 -9.25
C VAL A 75 5.02 13.38 -8.50
N PRO A 76 6.02 12.75 -9.15
CA PRO A 76 6.95 11.85 -8.47
C PRO A 76 7.68 12.53 -7.30
N GLY A 77 7.68 11.89 -6.13
CA GLY A 77 8.29 12.43 -4.90
C GLY A 77 7.43 13.42 -4.12
N VAL A 78 6.34 13.91 -4.72
CA VAL A 78 5.48 14.96 -4.16
C VAL A 78 4.04 14.48 -3.93
N GLY A 79 3.57 13.54 -4.76
CA GLY A 79 2.27 12.89 -4.64
C GLY A 79 1.19 13.44 -5.58
N PRO A 80 -0.08 13.02 -5.41
CA PRO A 80 -1.17 13.28 -6.36
C PRO A 80 -1.76 14.68 -6.17
N LEU A 81 -2.07 15.40 -7.25
CA LEU A 81 -2.84 16.65 -7.25
C LEU A 81 -4.32 16.35 -7.46
N SER A 82 -5.22 17.07 -6.79
CA SER A 82 -6.66 16.82 -6.94
C SER A 82 -7.14 17.10 -8.37
N LYS A 83 -8.27 16.49 -8.78
CA LYS A 83 -8.88 16.73 -10.09
C LYS A 83 -9.12 18.22 -10.36
N GLU A 84 -9.53 18.97 -9.35
CA GLU A 84 -9.74 20.42 -9.43
C GLU A 84 -8.43 21.18 -9.70
N GLN A 85 -7.34 20.77 -9.04
CA GLN A 85 -6.01 21.32 -9.28
C GLN A 85 -5.57 21.08 -10.72
N VAL A 86 -5.75 19.85 -11.24
CA VAL A 86 -5.46 19.55 -12.65
C VAL A 86 -6.30 20.39 -13.61
N ALA A 87 -7.60 20.52 -13.34
CA ALA A 87 -8.49 21.36 -14.16
C ALA A 87 -8.05 22.84 -14.17
N SER A 88 -7.59 23.36 -13.03
CA SER A 88 -7.10 24.74 -12.92
C SER A 88 -5.79 25.02 -13.66
N LEU A 89 -4.99 23.99 -13.95
CA LEU A 89 -3.78 24.12 -14.77
C LEU A 89 -4.08 24.45 -16.23
N LYS A 90 -5.34 24.26 -16.68
CA LYS A 90 -5.80 24.53 -18.05
C LYS A 90 -4.83 23.96 -19.09
N LEU A 91 -4.59 22.66 -18.99
CA LEU A 91 -3.66 21.95 -19.87
C LEU A 91 -4.07 22.13 -21.33
N ASP A 92 -3.09 22.36 -22.19
CA ASP A 92 -3.32 22.34 -23.64
C ASP A 92 -3.53 20.90 -24.14
N ALA A 93 -3.94 20.74 -25.41
CA ALA A 93 -4.23 19.42 -25.97
C ALA A 93 -3.02 18.46 -25.98
N LYS A 94 -1.79 18.98 -26.13
CA LYS A 94 -0.57 18.16 -26.13
C LYS A 94 -0.21 17.74 -24.69
N GLN A 95 -0.28 18.67 -23.75
CA GLN A 95 -0.08 18.42 -22.32
C GLN A 95 -1.12 17.40 -21.81
N GLN A 96 -2.38 17.57 -22.18
CA GLN A 96 -3.46 16.65 -21.83
C GLN A 96 -3.20 15.23 -22.37
N ALA A 97 -2.71 15.09 -23.61
CA ALA A 97 -2.35 13.78 -24.16
C ALA A 97 -1.21 13.09 -23.39
N THR A 98 -0.17 13.85 -22.99
CA THR A 98 0.92 13.30 -22.16
C THR A 98 0.43 12.90 -20.77
N PHE A 99 -0.47 13.70 -20.21
CA PHE A 99 -1.13 13.44 -18.93
C PHE A 99 -1.96 12.15 -18.97
N ASP A 100 -2.84 12.01 -19.97
CA ASP A 100 -3.70 10.85 -20.11
C ASP A 100 -2.89 9.56 -20.36
N THR A 101 -1.79 9.65 -21.11
CA THR A 101 -0.85 8.53 -21.30
C THR A 101 -0.21 8.10 -19.98
N ALA A 102 0.19 9.04 -19.13
CA ALA A 102 0.77 8.75 -17.81
C ALA A 102 -0.29 8.16 -16.86
N LYS A 103 -1.50 8.70 -16.87
CA LYS A 103 -2.65 8.21 -16.11
C LYS A 103 -3.03 6.79 -16.50
N GLN A 104 -3.12 6.49 -17.80
CA GLN A 104 -3.43 5.15 -18.28
C GLN A 104 -2.36 4.15 -17.83
N ALA A 105 -1.08 4.48 -18.01
CA ALA A 105 0.02 3.62 -17.58
C ALA A 105 -0.01 3.34 -16.06
N GLN A 106 -0.36 4.34 -15.26
CA GLN A 106 -0.55 4.15 -13.82
C GLN A 106 -1.74 3.25 -13.50
N GLY A 107 -2.86 3.39 -14.21
CA GLY A 107 -4.03 2.53 -14.09
C GLY A 107 -3.71 1.06 -14.39
N ASP A 108 -3.00 0.83 -15.49
CA ASP A 108 -2.57 -0.51 -15.91
C ASP A 108 -1.60 -1.13 -14.90
N PHE A 109 -0.67 -0.34 -14.36
CA PHE A 109 0.24 -0.77 -13.29
C PHE A 109 -0.49 -1.14 -11.99
N PHE A 110 -1.49 -0.36 -11.58
CA PHE A 110 -2.28 -0.72 -10.41
C PHE A 110 -3.15 -1.96 -10.65
N LYS A 111 -3.63 -2.16 -11.88
CA LYS A 111 -4.34 -3.37 -12.28
C LYS A 111 -3.41 -4.59 -12.20
N SER A 112 -2.19 -4.51 -12.75
CA SER A 112 -1.22 -5.61 -12.68
C SER A 112 -0.85 -5.96 -11.23
N MET A 113 -0.66 -4.95 -10.37
CA MET A 113 -0.46 -5.17 -8.93
C MET A 113 -1.63 -5.89 -8.27
N ARG A 114 -2.87 -5.52 -8.62
CA ARG A 114 -4.07 -6.15 -8.05
C ARG A 114 -4.20 -7.61 -8.49
N GLU A 115 -3.98 -7.87 -9.77
CA GLU A 115 -4.03 -9.22 -10.34
C GLU A 115 -2.95 -10.12 -9.73
N ASN A 116 -1.73 -9.60 -9.58
CA ASN A 116 -0.65 -10.37 -8.96
C ASN A 116 -0.90 -10.66 -7.47
N ARG A 117 -1.57 -9.73 -6.75
CA ARG A 117 -2.01 -10.02 -5.38
C ARG A 117 -2.94 -11.23 -5.33
N GLY A 118 -3.85 -11.35 -6.30
CA GLY A 118 -4.68 -12.55 -6.47
C GLY A 118 -3.83 -13.82 -6.64
N LYS A 119 -2.87 -13.80 -7.57
CA LYS A 119 -1.97 -14.94 -7.84
C LYS A 119 -1.16 -15.37 -6.62
N ARG A 120 -0.69 -14.42 -5.79
CA ARG A 120 0.01 -14.74 -4.54
C ARG A 120 -0.89 -15.42 -3.52
N HIS A 121 -2.13 -14.97 -3.39
CA HIS A 121 -3.10 -15.62 -2.51
C HIS A 121 -3.45 -17.02 -3.00
N GLU A 122 -3.61 -17.20 -4.31
CA GLU A 122 -3.87 -18.50 -4.93
C GLU A 122 -2.71 -19.47 -4.68
N LEU A 123 -1.46 -19.06 -4.90
CA LEU A 123 -0.29 -19.89 -4.66
C LEU A 123 -0.18 -20.33 -3.19
N LEU A 124 -0.42 -19.41 -2.25
CA LEU A 124 -0.45 -19.73 -0.82
C LEU A 124 -1.60 -20.69 -0.48
N GLN A 125 -2.78 -20.48 -1.06
CA GLN A 125 -3.93 -21.36 -0.87
C GLN A 125 -3.66 -22.78 -1.40
N THR A 126 -3.04 -22.91 -2.57
CA THR A 126 -2.63 -24.20 -3.15
C THR A 126 -1.60 -24.91 -2.26
N GLN A 127 -0.61 -24.19 -1.72
CA GLN A 127 0.36 -24.78 -0.79
C GLN A 127 -0.28 -25.27 0.51
N ILE A 128 -1.24 -24.52 1.05
CA ILE A 128 -2.01 -24.92 2.23
C ILE A 128 -2.84 -26.18 1.93
N GLN A 129 -3.55 -26.21 0.79
CA GLN A 129 -4.37 -27.36 0.38
C GLN A 129 -3.53 -28.63 0.16
N ASN A 130 -2.31 -28.47 -0.37
CA ASN A 130 -1.37 -29.57 -0.58
C ASN A 130 -0.62 -29.99 0.70
N GLY A 131 -0.89 -29.34 1.84
CA GLY A 131 -0.23 -29.63 3.12
C GLY A 131 1.26 -29.33 3.16
N LYS A 132 1.79 -28.59 2.17
CA LYS A 132 3.21 -28.28 2.01
C LYS A 132 3.39 -26.78 1.78
N LEU A 133 3.67 -26.07 2.87
CA LEU A 133 4.09 -24.68 2.81
C LEU A 133 5.56 -24.63 2.41
N ASP A 134 5.87 -23.94 1.31
CA ASP A 134 7.24 -23.69 0.86
C ASP A 134 7.54 -22.17 0.91
N PRO A 135 8.16 -21.70 2.02
CA PRO A 135 8.57 -20.32 2.18
C PRO A 135 9.62 -19.86 1.14
N HIS A 136 10.43 -20.75 0.59
CA HIS A 136 11.43 -20.40 -0.42
C HIS A 136 10.76 -20.11 -1.76
N ALA A 137 9.78 -20.93 -2.17
CA ALA A 137 8.99 -20.66 -3.36
C ALA A 137 8.19 -19.36 -3.23
N LEU A 138 7.63 -19.09 -2.05
CA LEU A 138 6.90 -17.85 -1.77
C LEU A 138 7.79 -16.61 -1.86
N THR A 139 8.99 -16.65 -1.28
CA THR A 139 9.93 -15.53 -1.31
C THR A 139 10.55 -15.32 -2.70
N ALA A 140 10.90 -16.40 -3.42
CA ALA A 140 11.37 -16.31 -4.80
C ALA A 140 10.31 -15.67 -5.73
N ASN A 141 9.04 -16.05 -5.57
CA ASN A 141 7.94 -15.40 -6.30
C ASN A 141 7.80 -13.92 -5.93
N GLU A 142 7.91 -13.56 -4.65
CA GLU A 142 7.91 -12.16 -4.24
C GLU A 142 9.03 -11.35 -4.88
N ASP A 143 10.25 -11.86 -4.88
CA ASP A 143 11.41 -11.10 -5.36
C ASP A 143 11.36 -10.92 -6.87
N ALA A 144 10.94 -11.94 -7.62
CA ALA A 144 10.69 -11.83 -9.05
C ALA A 144 9.64 -10.74 -9.36
N GLN A 145 8.51 -10.77 -8.64
CA GLN A 145 7.44 -9.80 -8.80
C GLN A 145 7.86 -8.39 -8.39
N ARG A 146 8.64 -8.25 -7.31
CA ARG A 146 9.21 -6.96 -6.89
C ARG A 146 10.12 -6.38 -7.97
N ALA A 147 10.96 -7.20 -8.60
CA ALA A 147 11.83 -6.74 -9.68
C ALA A 147 11.04 -6.27 -10.91
N GLU A 148 10.00 -7.00 -11.30
CA GLU A 148 9.12 -6.61 -12.40
C GLU A 148 8.37 -5.31 -12.10
N PHE A 149 7.80 -5.18 -10.89
CA PHE A 149 7.11 -3.97 -10.48
C PHE A 149 8.02 -2.76 -10.35
N ARG A 150 9.29 -2.95 -9.98
CA ARG A 150 10.27 -1.84 -10.01
C ARG A 150 10.39 -1.29 -11.43
N LYS A 151 10.61 -2.15 -12.42
CA LYS A 151 10.70 -1.74 -13.85
C LYS A 151 9.43 -1.06 -14.34
N GLN A 152 8.25 -1.65 -14.06
CA GLN A 152 6.97 -1.03 -14.44
C GLN A 152 6.76 0.32 -13.74
N SER A 153 7.12 0.44 -12.47
CA SER A 153 7.00 1.69 -11.71
C SER A 153 7.93 2.79 -12.24
N GLU A 154 9.13 2.42 -12.71
CA GLU A 154 10.08 3.35 -13.33
C GLU A 154 9.55 3.87 -14.66
N GLN A 155 8.93 3.02 -15.48
CA GLN A 155 8.28 3.44 -16.72
C GLN A 155 7.12 4.39 -16.47
N VAL A 156 6.26 4.07 -15.49
CA VAL A 156 5.15 4.96 -15.08
C VAL A 156 5.71 6.28 -14.56
N ARG A 157 6.76 6.25 -13.73
CA ARG A 157 7.43 7.46 -13.25
C ARG A 157 7.99 8.31 -14.40
N GLY A 158 8.63 7.68 -15.38
CA GLY A 158 9.15 8.36 -16.57
C GLY A 158 8.04 9.08 -17.35
N LYS A 159 6.87 8.45 -17.52
CA LYS A 159 5.71 9.07 -18.16
C LYS A 159 5.17 10.27 -17.37
N TRP A 160 5.14 10.18 -16.05
CA TRP A 160 4.74 11.31 -15.19
C TRP A 160 5.76 12.46 -15.20
N LEU A 161 7.06 12.15 -15.29
CA LEU A 161 8.10 13.17 -15.47
C LEU A 161 7.95 13.87 -16.82
N ALA A 162 7.72 13.12 -17.90
CA ALA A 162 7.45 13.72 -19.21
C ALA A 162 6.21 14.63 -19.21
N ALA A 163 5.14 14.22 -18.52
CA ALA A 163 3.95 15.07 -18.34
C ALA A 163 4.27 16.35 -17.54
N TRP A 164 5.12 16.25 -16.52
CA TRP A 164 5.60 17.41 -15.75
C TRP A 164 6.48 18.35 -16.58
N ASP A 165 7.40 17.81 -17.37
CA ASP A 165 8.30 18.57 -18.23
C ASP A 165 7.56 19.27 -19.38
N SER A 166 6.37 18.77 -19.74
CA SER A 166 5.48 19.43 -20.70
C SER A 166 4.79 20.69 -20.15
N LEU A 167 4.75 20.86 -18.82
CA LEU A 167 4.14 22.03 -18.18
C LEU A 167 5.01 23.27 -18.37
N ASN A 168 4.38 24.43 -18.53
CA ASN A 168 5.10 25.70 -18.59
C ASN A 168 5.50 26.19 -17.18
N ALA A 169 6.38 27.20 -17.13
CA ALA A 169 6.89 27.75 -15.87
C ALA A 169 5.78 28.24 -14.91
N THR A 170 4.71 28.84 -15.44
CA THR A 170 3.58 29.31 -14.62
C THR A 170 2.80 28.15 -14.01
N GLN A 171 2.52 27.10 -14.78
CA GLN A 171 1.85 25.88 -14.32
C GLN A 171 2.71 25.16 -13.26
N GLN A 172 4.02 25.04 -13.49
CA GLN A 172 4.94 24.43 -12.51
C GLN A 172 5.01 25.22 -11.20
N GLN A 173 4.96 26.56 -11.27
CA GLN A 173 4.90 27.41 -10.09
C GLN A 173 3.61 27.19 -9.29
N GLN A 174 2.45 27.14 -9.97
CA GLN A 174 1.16 26.85 -9.32
C GLN A 174 1.18 25.50 -8.59
N VAL A 175 1.73 24.46 -9.23
CA VAL A 175 1.89 23.16 -8.57
C VAL A 175 2.81 23.27 -7.36
N THR A 176 3.94 23.97 -7.47
CA THR A 176 4.88 24.15 -6.36
C THR A 176 4.22 24.80 -5.14
N ASP A 177 3.36 25.79 -5.34
CA ASP A 177 2.68 26.48 -4.24
C ASP A 177 1.62 25.58 -3.57
N TRP A 178 0.89 24.78 -4.34
CA TRP A 178 0.01 23.75 -3.77
C TRP A 178 0.76 22.71 -2.96
N VAL A 179 1.96 22.35 -3.39
CA VAL A 179 2.82 21.39 -2.71
C VAL A 179 3.34 21.94 -1.39
N LYS A 180 3.77 23.21 -1.35
CA LYS A 180 4.14 23.90 -0.11
C LYS A 180 2.98 23.91 0.89
N ALA A 181 1.79 24.31 0.44
CA ALA A 181 0.59 24.32 1.29
C ALA A 181 0.27 22.93 1.85
N ARG A 182 0.44 21.89 1.03
CA ARG A 182 0.27 20.50 1.47
C ARG A 182 1.32 20.07 2.47
N GLN A 183 2.59 20.40 2.27
CA GLN A 183 3.67 20.06 3.20
C GLN A 183 3.43 20.68 4.58
N ALA A 184 3.07 21.97 4.63
CA ALA A 184 2.72 22.64 5.89
C ALA A 184 1.55 21.94 6.61
N LYS A 185 0.49 21.56 5.86
CA LYS A 185 -0.64 20.82 6.42
C LYS A 185 -0.23 19.43 6.94
N MET A 186 0.66 18.75 6.23
CA MET A 186 1.17 17.44 6.63
C MET A 186 2.02 17.52 7.90
N GLU A 187 2.84 18.55 8.06
CA GLU A 187 3.61 18.80 9.27
C GLU A 187 2.71 19.06 10.48
N ALA A 188 1.70 19.92 10.33
CA ALA A 188 0.70 20.15 11.37
C ALA A 188 -0.02 18.85 11.77
N HIS A 189 -0.39 18.02 10.79
CA HIS A 189 -0.99 16.72 11.05
C HIS A 189 -0.03 15.75 11.75
N ARG A 190 1.26 15.75 11.40
CA ARG A 190 2.28 14.92 12.06
C ARG A 190 2.45 15.34 13.53
N ALA A 191 2.51 16.64 13.82
CA ALA A 191 2.58 17.16 15.17
C ALA A 191 1.35 16.74 16.01
N LYS A 192 0.14 16.92 15.48
CA LYS A 192 -1.10 16.49 16.15
C LYS A 192 -1.14 14.98 16.37
N LYS A 193 -0.62 14.18 15.42
CA LYS A 193 -0.55 12.72 15.59
C LYS A 193 0.47 12.33 16.66
N ALA A 194 1.63 12.99 16.70
CA ALA A 194 2.64 12.76 17.73
C ALA A 194 2.07 13.06 19.13
N GLU A 195 1.37 14.18 19.29
CA GLU A 195 0.70 14.54 20.54
C GLU A 195 -0.34 13.48 20.96
N ARG A 196 -1.17 13.01 20.01
CA ARG A 196 -2.15 11.94 20.29
C ARG A 196 -1.50 10.62 20.69
N LEU A 197 -0.38 10.26 20.06
CA LEU A 197 0.36 9.05 20.39
C LEU A 197 0.97 9.18 21.79
N ALA A 198 1.61 10.31 22.10
CA ALA A 198 2.15 10.58 23.43
C ALA A 198 1.08 10.52 24.53
N LYS A 199 -0.10 11.13 24.30
CA LYS A 199 -1.24 11.06 25.22
C LYS A 199 -1.75 9.63 25.42
N ARG A 200 -1.82 8.84 24.34
CA ARG A 200 -2.24 7.44 24.42
C ARG A 200 -1.22 6.60 25.18
N ASP A 201 0.06 6.83 24.95
CA ASP A 201 1.13 6.04 25.57
C ASP A 201 1.25 6.40 27.07
N ALA A 202 1.04 7.67 27.45
CA ALA A 202 0.91 8.09 28.85
C ALA A 202 -0.31 7.46 29.54
N ALA A 203 -1.49 7.47 28.91
CA ALA A 203 -2.69 6.84 29.47
C ALA A 203 -2.56 5.31 29.60
N LYS A 204 -1.74 4.66 28.74
CA LYS A 204 -1.41 3.24 28.89
C LYS A 204 -0.47 2.98 30.06
N ALA A 205 0.53 3.83 30.27
CA ALA A 205 1.45 3.73 31.39
C ALA A 205 0.75 3.94 32.75
N GLU A 206 -0.18 4.90 32.83
CA GLU A 206 -1.00 5.14 34.03
C GLU A 206 -1.86 3.93 34.39
N LYS A 207 -2.52 3.31 33.40
CA LYS A 207 -3.29 2.08 33.61
C LYS A 207 -2.42 0.89 34.02
N ALA A 208 -1.22 0.76 33.45
CA ALA A 208 -0.29 -0.31 33.83
C ALA A 208 0.23 -0.16 35.27
N ASN A 209 0.36 1.07 35.77
CA ASN A 209 0.78 1.34 37.15
C ASN A 209 -0.36 1.25 38.17
N GLY A 210 -1.62 1.39 37.75
CA GLY A 210 -2.80 1.21 38.61
C GLY A 210 -3.16 -0.25 38.90
N ASP A 211 -2.65 -1.20 38.11
CA ASP A 211 -2.93 -2.64 38.21
C ASP A 211 -1.81 -3.45 38.88
N VAL A 212 -0.83 -2.80 39.53
CA VAL A 212 0.18 -3.51 40.33
C VAL A 212 -0.38 -3.74 41.74
N PRO A 213 -0.82 -4.96 42.10
CA PRO A 213 -1.20 -5.25 43.49
C PRO A 213 0.02 -5.00 44.39
N PRO A 214 -0.17 -4.42 45.59
CA PRO A 214 0.93 -4.20 46.51
C PRO A 214 1.67 -5.53 46.75
N PRO A 215 3.02 -5.51 46.83
CA PRO A 215 3.76 -6.72 47.14
C PRO A 215 3.21 -7.32 48.44
N PRO A 216 3.02 -8.65 48.53
CA PRO A 216 2.56 -9.27 49.76
C PRO A 216 3.52 -8.87 50.89
N PRO A 217 3.01 -8.57 52.10
CA PRO A 217 3.86 -8.19 53.22
C PRO A 217 4.92 -9.27 53.43
N ALA A 218 6.18 -8.84 53.55
CA ALA A 218 7.28 -9.74 53.87
C ALA A 218 6.93 -10.53 55.15
N PRO A 219 7.19 -11.85 55.21
CA PRO A 219 6.94 -12.61 56.41
C PRO A 219 7.78 -12.02 57.55
N SER A 220 7.10 -11.36 58.48
CA SER A 220 7.65 -10.87 59.73
C SER A 220 8.27 -12.01 60.52
N ASP A 221 9.47 -11.75 61.05
CA ASP A 221 10.27 -12.59 61.94
C ASP A 221 9.44 -13.57 62.80
N VAL A 222 9.52 -14.86 62.46
CA VAL A 222 9.18 -15.92 63.40
C VAL A 222 10.43 -16.13 64.27
N PRO A 223 10.39 -15.84 65.58
CA PRO A 223 11.53 -16.10 66.45
C PRO A 223 11.81 -17.61 66.49
N PRO A 224 13.10 -18.04 66.51
CA PRO A 224 13.43 -19.45 66.56
C PRO A 224 12.91 -20.09 67.86
N PRO A 225 12.47 -21.36 67.82
CA PRO A 225 11.97 -22.04 69.01
C PRO A 225 13.08 -22.18 70.07
N PRO A 226 12.73 -22.14 71.36
CA PRO A 226 13.71 -22.28 72.43
C PRO A 226 14.32 -23.68 72.39
N MET A 227 15.66 -23.73 72.38
CA MET A 227 16.44 -24.96 72.53
C MET A 227 16.16 -25.55 73.93
N THR A 228 15.55 -26.73 73.98
CA THR A 228 15.48 -27.54 75.19
C THR A 228 16.70 -28.46 75.25
N ASN A 229 17.44 -28.39 76.36
CA ASN A 229 18.57 -29.26 76.71
C ASN A 229 18.20 -30.74 76.76
#